data_AF-A0A519M6D0-F1
#
_entry.id   AF-A0A519M6D0-F1
#
_cell.length_a   1.000
_cell.length_b   1.000
_cell.length_c   1.000
_cell.angle_alpha   90.00
_cell.angle_beta   90.00
_cell.angle_gamma   90.00
#
_symmetry.space_group_name_H-M   'P 1'
#
loop_
_entity.id
_entity.type
_entity.pdbx_description
1 polymer ?
#
loop_
_entity_poly.entity_id
_entity_poly.type
_entity_poly.pdbx_seq_one_letter_code
_entity_poly.pdbx_strand_id
1 'polypeptide(L)'
;MIKKTLLLTSRLLAFGQLANAQDFLGRKLVKYQYTPNAASKKTITAKIESIFSTRLGDTQLQWAKLAGDTVIHIWPKDMDSKILAGNTFTFKGIRRLSYNFREKKAK
;
A
#
# COMPACT_ATOMS: atom_id res chain seq x y z
N MET A 1 -42.25 -16.06 34.32
CA MET A 1 -40.82 -16.03 33.92
C MET A 1 -40.72 -15.37 32.55
N ILE A 2 -40.17 -14.15 32.48
CA ILE A 2 -40.09 -13.34 31.26
C ILE A 2 -38.64 -13.34 30.80
N LYS A 3 -38.34 -13.88 29.61
CA LYS A 3 -37.02 -13.78 28.99
C LYS A 3 -37.04 -12.65 27.96
N LYS A 4 -36.44 -11.50 28.30
CA LYS A 4 -36.11 -10.43 27.36
C LYS A 4 -34.68 -10.64 26.88
N THR A 5 -34.50 -11.15 25.67
CA THR A 5 -33.19 -11.27 25.04
C THR A 5 -32.89 -9.99 24.27
N LEU A 6 -31.86 -9.30 24.72
CA LEU A 6 -31.28 -8.09 24.14
C LEU A 6 -30.41 -8.49 22.93
N LEU A 7 -30.83 -8.16 21.71
CA LEU A 7 -29.99 -8.33 20.51
C LEU A 7 -29.29 -7.01 20.21
N LEU A 8 -28.02 -6.95 20.63
CA LEU A 8 -27.09 -5.88 20.36
C LEU A 8 -26.50 -6.09 18.96
N THR A 9 -27.12 -5.54 17.91
CA THR A 9 -26.58 -5.64 16.55
C THR A 9 -25.39 -4.69 16.40
N SER A 10 -24.19 -5.27 16.49
CA SER A 10 -22.90 -4.62 16.30
C SER A 10 -22.76 -4.08 14.88
N ARG A 11 -22.23 -2.86 14.77
CA ARG A 11 -21.93 -2.16 13.51
C ARG A 11 -21.02 -3.01 12.61
N LEU A 12 -21.45 -3.26 11.37
CA LEU A 12 -20.56 -3.71 10.30
C LEU A 12 -19.52 -2.61 10.04
N LEU A 13 -18.28 -2.83 10.50
CA LEU A 13 -17.12 -2.24 9.84
C LEU A 13 -16.94 -2.98 8.52
N ALA A 14 -17.20 -2.29 7.42
CA ALA A 14 -16.88 -2.79 6.09
C ALA A 14 -15.37 -2.97 6.01
N PHE A 15 -14.90 -4.21 6.21
CA PHE A 15 -13.53 -4.59 5.91
C PHE A 15 -13.34 -4.44 4.40
N GLY A 16 -12.52 -3.45 4.02
CA GLY A 16 -12.11 -3.24 2.64
C GLY A 16 -11.62 -4.55 2.03
N GLN A 17 -11.99 -4.76 0.77
CA GLN A 17 -11.63 -5.91 -0.04
C GLN A 17 -10.16 -6.26 0.15
N LEU A 18 -9.91 -7.43 0.74
CA LEU A 18 -8.61 -8.10 0.65
C LEU A 18 -8.41 -8.47 -0.82
N ALA A 19 -7.81 -7.56 -1.58
CA ALA A 19 -7.29 -7.89 -2.89
C ALA A 19 -6.29 -9.04 -2.70
N ASN A 20 -6.51 -10.12 -3.45
CA ASN A 20 -5.75 -11.36 -3.35
C ASN A 20 -4.26 -11.06 -3.52
N ALA A 21 -3.46 -11.31 -2.48
CA ALA A 21 -2.00 -11.26 -2.54
C ALA A 21 -1.40 -12.20 -3.62
N GLN A 22 -2.22 -13.11 -4.19
CA GLN A 22 -1.86 -14.05 -5.24
C GLN A 22 -1.46 -13.38 -6.56
N ASP A 23 -2.03 -12.22 -6.91
CA ASP A 23 -1.73 -11.52 -8.18
C ASP A 23 -0.31 -10.92 -8.23
N PHE A 24 0.42 -10.98 -7.12
CA PHE A 24 1.74 -10.39 -6.95
C PHE A 24 2.89 -11.42 -6.91
N LEU A 25 2.60 -12.73 -6.93
CA LEU A 25 3.61 -13.77 -6.68
C LEU A 25 4.42 -14.19 -7.93
N GLY A 26 4.05 -13.72 -9.14
CA GLY A 26 4.71 -14.11 -10.39
C GLY A 26 5.49 -13.03 -11.14
N ARG A 27 5.31 -11.74 -10.81
CA ARG A 27 5.93 -10.61 -11.54
C ARG A 27 6.79 -9.76 -10.60
N LYS A 28 7.99 -9.38 -11.09
CA LYS A 28 8.94 -8.58 -10.31
C LYS A 28 8.46 -7.13 -10.22
N LEU A 29 7.70 -6.82 -9.16
CA LEU A 29 7.23 -5.47 -8.90
C LEU A 29 8.39 -4.47 -8.79
N VAL A 30 8.24 -3.33 -9.46
CA VAL A 30 9.09 -2.16 -9.30
C VAL A 30 8.56 -1.36 -8.11
N LYS A 31 9.30 -1.43 -7.00
CA LYS A 31 8.93 -0.77 -5.75
C LYS A 31 9.60 0.60 -5.65
N TYR A 32 8.83 1.61 -5.31
CA TYR A 32 9.32 2.93 -4.92
C TYR A 32 8.85 3.28 -3.52
N GLN A 33 9.51 4.23 -2.89
CA GLN A 33 9.06 4.93 -1.70
C GLN A 33 8.79 6.38 -2.06
N TYR A 34 7.64 6.90 -1.63
CA TYR A 34 7.26 8.29 -1.74
C TYR A 34 7.80 9.10 -0.57
N THR A 35 8.37 10.26 -0.86
CA THR A 35 8.85 11.21 0.15
C THR A 35 8.72 12.62 -0.44
N PRO A 36 7.59 13.31 -0.23
CA PRO A 36 7.21 14.54 -0.95
C PRO A 36 8.24 15.67 -0.91
N ASN A 37 9.09 15.67 0.12
CA ASN A 37 10.13 16.67 0.35
C ASN A 37 11.56 16.12 0.23
N ALA A 38 11.75 14.94 -0.36
CA ALA A 38 13.10 14.41 -0.58
C ALA A 38 13.82 15.21 -1.67
N ALA A 39 15.15 15.33 -1.53
CA ALA A 39 16.02 15.92 -2.55
C ALA A 39 16.03 15.15 -3.89
N SER A 40 15.40 13.96 -3.95
CA SER A 40 15.23 13.19 -5.18
C SER A 40 14.37 13.98 -6.18
N LYS A 41 14.90 14.19 -7.39
CA LYS A 41 14.16 14.84 -8.48
C LYS A 41 13.19 13.89 -9.20
N LYS A 42 13.16 12.60 -8.83
CA LYS A 42 12.33 11.62 -9.54
C LYS A 42 10.85 11.86 -9.21
N THR A 43 10.04 11.88 -10.27
CA THR A 43 8.60 12.10 -10.22
C THR A 43 7.90 11.05 -11.07
N ILE A 44 6.76 10.54 -10.60
CA ILE A 44 5.84 9.71 -11.40
C ILE A 44 4.45 10.32 -11.33
N THR A 45 3.83 10.56 -12.48
CA THR A 45 2.41 10.92 -12.59
C THR A 45 1.66 9.75 -13.20
N ALA A 46 0.68 9.20 -12.49
CA ALA A 46 -0.08 8.05 -12.95
C ALA A 46 -1.45 7.97 -12.26
N LYS A 47 -2.38 7.26 -12.91
CA LYS A 47 -3.62 6.81 -12.29
C LYS A 47 -3.32 5.71 -11.29
N ILE A 48 -3.86 5.85 -10.08
CA ILE A 48 -3.77 4.86 -9.02
C ILE A 48 -4.81 3.78 -9.32
N GLU A 49 -4.37 2.54 -9.52
CA GLU A 49 -5.27 1.41 -9.75
C GLU A 49 -5.94 0.95 -8.46
N SER A 50 -5.14 0.81 -7.41
CA SER A 50 -5.62 0.33 -6.11
C SER A 50 -4.71 0.79 -4.98
N ILE A 51 -5.28 0.92 -3.78
CA ILE A 51 -4.52 1.06 -2.54
C ILE A 51 -4.62 -0.24 -1.78
N PHE A 52 -3.49 -0.74 -1.28
CA PHE A 52 -3.46 -1.96 -0.48
C PHE A 52 -2.42 -1.85 0.62
N SER A 53 -2.55 -2.69 1.65
CA SER A 53 -1.58 -2.76 2.74
C SER A 53 -0.87 -4.10 2.79
N THR A 54 0.38 -4.10 3.23
CA THR A 54 1.12 -5.31 3.61
C THR A 54 1.60 -5.19 5.04
N ARG A 55 2.05 -6.30 5.65
CA ARG A 55 2.73 -6.28 6.95
C ARG A 55 4.20 -6.63 6.81
N LEU A 56 5.05 -5.95 7.59
CA LEU A 56 6.46 -6.27 7.79
C LEU A 56 6.69 -6.33 9.30
N GLY A 57 6.72 -7.55 9.86
CA GLY A 57 6.57 -7.73 11.30
C GLY A 57 5.27 -7.11 11.79
N ASP A 58 5.35 -6.27 12.82
CA ASP A 58 4.20 -5.54 13.37
C ASP A 58 3.89 -4.23 12.63
N THR A 59 4.68 -3.87 11.61
CA THR A 59 4.49 -2.63 10.86
C THR A 59 3.58 -2.85 9.67
N GLN A 60 2.47 -2.12 9.61
CA GLN A 60 1.62 -2.04 8.41
C GLN A 60 2.19 -1.02 7.41
N LEU A 61 2.40 -1.46 6.18
CA LEU A 61 2.90 -0.66 5.07
C LEU A 61 1.75 -0.38 4.09
N GLN A 62 1.61 0.87 3.65
CA GLN A 62 0.59 1.28 2.68
C GLN A 62 1.20 1.44 1.29
N TRP A 63 0.52 0.92 0.28
CA TRP A 63 1.00 0.88 -1.09
C TRP A 63 -0.05 1.41 -2.06
N ALA A 64 0.36 2.30 -2.96
CA ALA A 64 -0.38 2.63 -4.16
C ALA A 64 0.12 1.78 -5.32
N LYS A 65 -0.78 0.99 -5.92
CA LYS A 65 -0.52 0.32 -7.20
C LYS A 65 -0.81 1.29 -8.33
N LEU A 66 0.15 1.42 -9.23
CA LEU A 66 -0.01 2.15 -10.49
C LEU A 66 -0.18 1.15 -11.63
N ALA A 67 -0.49 1.64 -12.84
CA ALA A 67 -0.54 0.80 -14.01
C ALA A 67 0.74 -0.03 -14.22
N GLY A 68 0.57 -1.31 -14.56
CA GLY A 68 1.65 -2.27 -14.76
C GLY A 68 2.24 -2.82 -13.45
N ASP A 69 3.56 -2.98 -13.41
CA ASP A 69 4.27 -3.63 -12.29
C ASP A 69 4.81 -2.63 -11.25
N THR A 70 4.31 -1.39 -11.21
CA THR A 70 4.82 -0.34 -10.31
C THR A 70 3.98 -0.19 -9.06
N VAL A 71 4.63 -0.22 -7.90
CA VAL A 71 4.00 0.09 -6.60
C VAL A 71 4.80 1.14 -5.84
N ILE A 72 4.10 2.02 -5.15
CA ILE A 72 4.70 3.11 -4.37
C ILE A 72 4.29 2.97 -2.91
N HIS A 73 5.26 2.79 -2.03
CA HIS A 73 5.08 2.85 -0.58
C HIS A 73 4.85 4.28 -0.14
N ILE A 74 3.83 4.50 0.68
CA ILE A 74 3.44 5.81 1.22
C ILE A 74 3.42 5.69 2.74
N TRP A 75 4.15 6.56 3.42
CA TRP A 75 4.07 6.64 4.87
C TRP A 75 2.71 7.21 5.29
N PRO A 76 2.12 6.75 6.41
CA PRO A 76 0.83 7.28 6.88
C PRO A 76 0.80 8.81 6.99
N LYS A 77 1.90 9.43 7.44
CA LYS A 77 2.04 10.90 7.54
C LYS A 77 2.03 11.64 6.19
N ASP A 78 2.34 10.94 5.10
CA ASP A 78 2.45 11.49 3.75
C ASP A 78 1.23 11.09 2.89
N MET A 79 0.21 10.47 3.50
CA MET A 79 -1.03 10.11 2.82
C MET A 79 -1.88 11.36 2.57
N ASP A 80 -2.07 11.68 1.30
CA ASP A 80 -2.91 12.80 0.83
C ASP A 80 -4.29 12.25 0.42
N SER A 81 -5.36 13.02 0.64
CA SER A 81 -6.73 12.63 0.28
C SER A 81 -6.93 12.41 -1.23
N LYS A 82 -6.00 12.89 -2.06
CA LYS A 82 -5.98 12.66 -3.51
C LYS A 82 -5.36 11.31 -3.88
N ILE A 83 -4.64 10.65 -2.97
CA ILE A 83 -4.04 9.33 -3.19
C ILE A 83 -5.10 8.25 -2.96
N LEU A 84 -6.02 8.13 -3.90
CA LEU A 84 -7.12 7.17 -3.89
C LEU A 84 -7.19 6.41 -5.22
N ALA A 85 -7.70 5.18 -5.18
CA ALA A 85 -7.95 4.41 -6.39
C ALA A 85 -8.85 5.19 -7.36
N GLY A 86 -8.48 5.17 -8.64
CA GLY A 86 -9.16 5.93 -9.69
C GLY A 86 -8.59 7.33 -9.96
N ASN A 87 -7.87 7.93 -9.00
CA ASN A 87 -7.31 9.27 -9.18
C ASN A 87 -5.96 9.25 -9.89
N THR A 88 -5.70 10.28 -10.69
CA THR A 88 -4.34 10.59 -11.16
C THR A 88 -3.62 11.43 -10.11
N PHE A 89 -2.45 10.97 -9.69
CA PHE A 89 -1.62 11.66 -8.70
C PHE A 89 -0.18 11.80 -9.20
N THR A 90 0.49 12.87 -8.77
CA THR A 90 1.91 13.12 -9.09
C THR A 90 2.76 12.91 -7.85
N PHE A 91 3.45 11.78 -7.80
CA PHE A 91 4.38 11.42 -6.74
C PHE A 91 5.74 12.07 -7.00
N LYS A 92 5.99 13.24 -6.41
CA LYS A 92 7.30 13.91 -6.42
C LYS A 92 8.20 13.39 -5.30
N GLY A 93 9.50 13.34 -5.51
CA GLY A 93 10.44 12.91 -4.46
C GLY A 93 10.44 11.41 -4.20
N ILE A 94 10.19 10.59 -5.24
CA ILE A 94 10.21 9.13 -5.08
C ILE A 94 11.65 8.58 -5.15
N ARG A 95 11.89 7.45 -4.48
CA ARG A 95 13.15 6.69 -4.56
C ARG A 95 12.86 5.21 -4.80
N ARG A 96 13.63 4.56 -5.67
CA ARG A 96 13.47 3.11 -5.91
C ARG A 96 13.90 2.34 -4.66
N LEU A 97 13.04 1.44 -4.20
CA LEU A 97 13.37 0.48 -3.15
C LEU A 97 14.09 -0.69 -3.81
N SER A 98 15.40 -0.55 -4.00
CA SER A 98 16.27 -1.67 -4.36
C SER A 98 16.65 -2.41 -3.07
N TYR A 99 15.90 -3.44 -2.72
CA TYR A 99 16.35 -4.42 -1.74
C TYR A 99 17.45 -5.26 -2.40
N ASN A 100 18.70 -4.89 -2.16
CA ASN A 100 19.82 -5.81 -2.40
C ASN A 100 19.84 -6.78 -1.21
N PHE A 101 19.02 -7.83 -1.24
CA PHE A 101 19.31 -8.99 -0.41
C PHE A 101 20.63 -9.57 -0.92
N ARG A 102 21.75 -9.22 -0.26
CA ARG A 102 22.87 -10.15 -0.24
C ARG A 102 22.35 -11.33 0.56
N GLU A 103 21.96 -12.40 -0.11
CA GLU A 103 21.96 -13.70 0.53
C GLU A 103 23.37 -13.89 1.10
N LYS A 104 23.50 -13.74 2.42
CA LYS A 104 24.63 -14.37 3.09
C LYS A 104 24.37 -15.86 2.91
N LYS A 105 25.07 -16.49 1.97
CA LYS A 105 25.21 -17.95 1.99
C LYS A 105 25.70 -18.29 3.39
N ALA A 106 24.88 -19.00 4.17
CA ALA A 106 25.34 -19.65 5.38
C ALA A 106 26.52 -20.53 4.97
N LYS A 107 27.68 -20.31 5.60
CA LYS A 107 28.89 -21.09 5.38
C LYS A 107 28.76 -22.44 6.10
#